data_AF-A0A924SZI0-F1
#
_entry.id   AF-A0A924SZI0-F1
#
_cell.length_a   1.000
_cell.length_b   1.000
_cell.length_c   1.000
_cell.angle_alpha   90.00
_cell.angle_beta   90.00
_cell.angle_gamma   90.00
#
_symmetry.space_group_name_H-M   'P 1'
#
loop_
_entity.id
_entity.type
_entity.pdbx_description
1 polymer ?
#
loop_
_entity_poly.entity_id
_entity_poly.type
_entity_poly.pdbx_seq_one_letter_code
_entity_poly.pdbx_strand_id
1 'polypeptide(L)' 'MTRDEASLQALLAHLLDTGESEVVEFKEANDNFSMSDIGKYFSAIANEVNLHGAESGWLVFGVHDKTRAVVGTTYREDAP' A
#
# COMPACT_ATOMS: atom_id res chain seq x y z
N MET A 1 0.21 5.01 -17.08
CA MET A 1 0.09 3.58 -17.48
C MET A 1 -0.89 2.92 -16.53
N THR A 2 -2.02 2.45 -17.03
CA THR A 2 -2.97 1.65 -16.25
C THR A 2 -2.45 0.22 -16.24
N ARG A 3 -2.12 -0.34 -15.07
CA ARG A 3 -1.75 -1.76 -14.93
C ARG A 3 -3.01 -2.60 -15.07
N ASP A 4 -2.94 -3.72 -15.79
CA ASP A 4 -4.02 -4.71 -15.82
C ASP A 4 -4.05 -5.52 -14.50
N GLU A 5 -5.12 -6.28 -14.31
CA GLU A 5 -5.34 -7.07 -13.10
C GLU A 5 -4.18 -8.06 -12.85
N ALA A 6 -3.73 -8.76 -13.89
CA ALA A 6 -2.64 -9.73 -13.78
C ALA A 6 -1.33 -9.06 -13.34
N SER A 7 -1.02 -7.88 -13.88
CA SER A 7 0.15 -7.09 -13.51
C SER A 7 0.07 -6.57 -12.07
N LEU A 8 -1.14 -6.23 -11.59
CA LEU A 8 -1.37 -5.83 -10.20
C LEU A 8 -1.23 -7.01 -9.24
N GLN A 9 -1.74 -8.18 -9.60
CA GLN A 9 -1.57 -9.40 -8.80
C GLN A 9 -0.09 -9.82 -8.69
N ALA A 10 0.65 -9.77 -9.80
CA ALA A 10 2.08 -10.07 -9.80
C ALA A 10 2.87 -9.07 -8.95
N LEU A 11 2.54 -7.78 -9.04
CA LEU A 11 3.13 -6.75 -8.18
C LEU A 11 2.81 -7.00 -6.70
N LEU A 12 1.56 -7.28 -6.36
CA LEU A 12 1.18 -7.56 -4.97
C LEU A 12 1.94 -8.78 -4.42
N ALA A 13 2.03 -9.86 -5.19
CA ALA A 13 2.79 -11.04 -4.80
C ALA A 13 4.27 -10.71 -4.55
N HIS A 14 4.87 -9.88 -5.40
CA HIS A 14 6.24 -9.41 -5.20
C HIS A 14 6.39 -8.58 -3.92
N LEU A 15 5.49 -7.62 -3.68
CA LEU A 15 5.53 -6.77 -2.47
C LEU A 15 5.36 -7.61 -1.20
N LEU A 16 4.47 -8.60 -1.21
CA LEU A 16 4.26 -9.51 -0.08
C LEU A 16 5.50 -10.37 0.20
N ASP A 17 6.21 -10.81 -0.83
CA ASP A 17 7.46 -11.57 -0.69
C ASP A 17 8.58 -10.70 -0.09
N THR A 18 8.78 -9.49 -0.62
CA THR A 18 9.82 -8.56 -0.16
C THR A 18 9.54 -7.97 1.22
N GLY A 19 8.27 -7.82 1.60
CA GLY A 19 7.86 -7.23 2.88
C GLY A 19 7.91 -5.70 2.91
N GLU A 20 7.68 -5.14 4.10
CA GLU A 20 7.74 -3.68 4.32
C GLU A 20 9.15 -3.16 4.12
N SER A 21 9.23 -1.96 3.55
CA SER A 21 10.47 -1.19 3.40
C SER A 21 10.15 0.29 3.54
N GLU A 22 11.15 1.15 3.50
CA GLU A 22 10.97 2.61 3.61
C GLU A 22 10.05 3.18 2.50
N VAL A 23 9.82 2.42 1.43
CA VAL A 23 8.93 2.79 0.32
C VAL A 23 7.71 1.87 0.17
N VAL A 24 7.49 0.90 1.06
CA VAL A 24 6.36 -0.04 1.03
C VAL A 24 5.76 -0.19 2.42
N GLU A 25 4.49 0.18 2.57
CA GLU A 25 3.74 0.12 3.83
C GLU A 25 2.49 -0.74 3.67
N PHE A 26 2.27 -1.71 4.57
CA PHE A 26 1.03 -2.51 4.62
C PHE A 26 0.09 -1.98 5.70
N LYS A 27 -1.21 -1.95 5.38
CA LYS A 27 -2.25 -1.59 6.34
C LYS A 27 -3.40 -2.58 6.34
N GLU A 28 -3.74 -3.06 7.52
CA GLU A 28 -5.05 -3.62 7.81
C GLU A 28 -6.03 -2.46 7.79
N ALA A 29 -6.68 -2.25 6.64
CA ALA A 29 -7.70 -1.23 6.56
C ALA A 29 -8.91 -1.69 7.34
N ASN A 30 -9.03 -1.16 8.55
CA ASN A 30 -10.30 -1.01 9.24
C ASN A 30 -10.96 0.30 8.76
N ASP A 31 -12.28 0.40 8.87
CA ASP A 31 -13.09 1.53 8.35
C ASP A 31 -12.72 2.93 8.89
N ASN A 32 -11.69 3.01 9.74
CA ASN A 32 -11.26 4.19 10.47
C ASN A 32 -10.01 4.87 9.90
N PHE A 33 -9.48 4.43 8.75
CA PHE A 33 -8.31 5.06 8.15
C PHE A 33 -8.67 6.45 7.60
N SER A 34 -8.27 7.51 8.32
CA SER A 34 -8.62 8.88 7.94
C SER A 34 -7.83 9.33 6.70
N MET A 35 -8.43 10.18 5.86
CA MET A 35 -7.74 10.82 4.73
C MET A 35 -6.47 11.58 5.17
N SER A 36 -6.47 12.12 6.40
CA SER A 36 -5.31 12.79 6.95
C SER A 36 -4.14 11.82 7.16
N ASP A 37 -4.42 10.62 7.67
CA ASP A 37 -3.38 9.63 7.91
C ASP A 37 -2.81 9.08 6.60
N ILE A 38 -3.68 8.86 5.60
CA ILE A 38 -3.25 8.51 4.24
C ILE A 38 -2.32 9.59 3.68
N GLY A 39 -2.67 10.87 3.86
CA GLY A 39 -1.83 11.99 3.42
C GLY A 39 -0.44 11.99 4.07
N LYS A 40 -0.34 11.62 5.36
CA LYS A 40 0.95 11.50 6.06
C LYS A 40 1.79 10.33 5.53
N TYR A 41 1.18 9.16 5.33
CA TYR A 41 1.90 8.01 4.76
C TYR A 41 2.35 8.30 3.33
N PHE A 42 1.47 8.89 2.53
CA PHE A 42 1.78 9.27 1.16
C PHE A 42 2.96 10.26 1.09
N SER A 43 2.96 11.31 1.92
CA SER A 43 4.06 12.28 1.91
C SER A 43 5.38 11.68 2.39
N ALA A 44 5.35 10.81 3.42
CA ALA A 44 6.52 10.10 3.90
C ALA A 44 7.10 9.20 2.80
N ILE A 45 6.29 8.33 2.20
CA ILE A 45 6.71 7.42 1.13
C ILE A 45 7.25 8.19 -0.07
N ALA A 46 6.59 9.27 -0.49
CA ALA A 46 7.05 10.07 -1.62
C ALA A 46 8.44 10.71 -1.38
N ASN A 47 8.73 11.14 -0.16
CA ASN A 47 10.04 11.65 0.20
C ASN A 47 11.10 10.55 0.13
N GLU A 48 10.80 9.36 0.66
CA GLU A 48 11.72 8.22 0.66
C GLU A 48 11.98 7.67 -0.75
N VAL A 49 10.96 7.62 -1.61
CA VAL A 49 11.10 7.22 -3.02
C VAL A 49 12.07 8.16 -3.74
N ASN A 50 11.91 9.48 -3.53
CA ASN A 50 12.80 10.48 -4.12
C ASN A 50 14.23 10.38 -3.59
N LEU A 51 14.41 10.11 -2.30
CA LEU A 51 15.73 9.97 -1.68
C LEU A 51 16.48 8.72 -2.17
N HIS A 52 15.77 7.61 -2.37
CA HIS A 52 16.34 6.34 -2.79
C HIS A 52 16.41 6.17 -4.32
N GLY A 53 15.90 7.14 -5.09
CA GLY A 53 15.81 7.05 -6.54
C GLY A 53 14.92 5.90 -7.01
N ALA A 54 13.95 5.49 -6.18
CA ALA A 54 13.00 4.46 -6.53
C ALA A 54 11.99 5.00 -7.55
N GLU A 55 11.48 4.14 -8.42
CA GLU A 55 10.50 4.56 -9.44
C GLU A 55 9.10 4.80 -8.83
N SER A 56 8.80 4.16 -7.70
CA SER A 56 7.49 4.20 -7.05
C SER A 56 7.59 3.76 -5.59
N GLY A 57 6.61 4.18 -4.79
CA GLY A 57 6.35 3.65 -3.45
C GLY A 57 4.91 3.18 -3.32
N TRP A 58 4.65 2.29 -2.37
CA TRP A 58 3.41 1.52 -2.29
C TRP A 58 2.80 1.62 -0.88
N LEU A 59 1.53 2.00 -0.84
CA LEU A 59 0.67 1.88 0.34
C LEU A 59 -0.41 0.85 0.01
N VAL A 60 -0.36 -0.31 0.65
CA VAL A 60 -1.22 -1.45 0.31
C VAL A 60 -2.20 -1.73 1.46
N PHE A 61 -3.49 -1.62 1.17
CA PHE A 61 -4.56 -1.87 2.13
C PHE A 61 -5.07 -3.31 2.07
N GLY A 62 -5.54 -3.80 3.22
CA GLY A 62 -6.12 -5.13 3.37
C GLY A 62 -5.08 -6.25 3.51
N VAL A 63 -3.88 -5.90 3.98
CA VAL A 63 -2.81 -6.84 4.29
C VAL A 63 -2.44 -6.68 5.76
N HIS A 64 -2.39 -7.80 6.48
CA HIS A 64 -1.92 -7.83 7.85
C HIS A 64 -0.42 -7.51 7.89
N ASP A 65 -0.05 -6.44 8.58
CA ASP A 65 1.32 -5.90 8.64
C ASP A 65 2.35 -7.00 9.00
N LYS A 66 2.18 -7.65 10.15
CA LYS A 66 3.14 -8.66 10.64
C LYS A 66 3.13 -10.00 9.89
N THR A 67 1.95 -10.49 9.51
CA THR A 67 1.81 -11.83 8.92
C THR A 67 1.84 -11.80 7.40
N ARG A 68 1.69 -10.61 6.80
CA ARG A 68 1.52 -10.37 5.37
C ARG A 68 0.35 -11.16 4.77
N ALA A 69 -0.59 -11.59 5.60
CA ALA A 69 -1.79 -12.26 5.17
C ALA A 69 -2.73 -11.25 4.51
N VAL A 70 -3.22 -11.58 3.32
CA VAL A 70 -4.28 -10.80 2.66
C VAL A 70 -5.58 -11.04 3.45
N VAL A 71 -6.06 -10.00 4.12
CA VAL A 71 -7.26 -10.02 4.96
C VAL A 71 -8.45 -9.30 4.30
N GLY A 72 -8.20 -8.60 3.19
CA GLY A 72 -9.20 -7.77 2.53
C GLY A 72 -9.43 -6.44 3.24
N THR A 73 -10.28 -5.60 2.66
CA THR A 73 -10.57 -4.27 3.19
C THR A 73 -11.95 -3.83 2.73
N THR A 74 -12.70 -3.21 3.62
CA THR A 74 -13.97 -2.51 3.36
C THR A 74 -13.75 -1.00 3.13
N TYR A 75 -12.49 -0.56 3.08
CA TYR A 75 -12.13 0.84 2.93
C TYR A 75 -12.80 1.46 1.70
N ARG A 76 -13.69 2.43 1.97
CA ARG A 76 -14.42 3.19 0.97
C ARG A 76 -15.33 2.35 0.05
N GLU A 77 -15.87 1.23 0.53
CA GLU A 77 -16.96 0.54 -0.17
C GLU A 77 -18.16 1.47 -0.44
N ASP A 78 -18.39 2.45 0.44
CA ASP A 78 -19.46 3.45 0.35
C ASP A 78 -19.00 4.84 -0.14
N ALA A 79 -17.79 4.96 -0.73
CA ALA A 79 -17.39 6.25 -1.29
C ALA A 79 -18.27 6.59 -2.51
N PRO A 80 -18.88 7.79 -2.56
CA PRO A 80 -19.75 8.18 -3.67
C PRO A 80 -19.01 8.30 -5.01
#